data_AF-A0A2G9U548-F1
#
_entry.id   AF-A0A2G9U548-F1
#
_cell.length_a   1.000
_cell.length_b   1.000
_cell.length_c   1.000
_cell.angle_alpha   90.00
_cell.angle_beta   90.00
_cell.angle_gamma   90.00
#
_symmetry.space_group_name_H-M   'P 1'
#
loop_
_entity.id
_entity.type
_entity.pdbx_description
1 polymer ?
#
loop_
_entity_poly.entity_id
_entity_poly.type
_entity_poly.pdbx_seq_one_letter_code
_entity_poly.pdbx_strand_id
1 'polypeptide(L)'
;MNDTIVGVENSDALLLIGTNPRYEAPVLNARIRKTTLPAITPPGEARVDWKIIRAISEVAGKTLPYDDLKQLRHRISEVAPHLLRLGDVEPSSYLKQGLELANSTSGPVDVDVTPKQKVLADFYITNVISRNSTNMAQAKKAAIKDMENPYVETPRLHLHA
;
A
#
# COMPACT_ATOMS: atom_id res chain seq x y z
N MET A 1 8.60 4.33 1.46
CA MET A 1 9.01 5.67 1.00
C MET A 1 7.97 6.02 -0.05
N ASN A 2 7.06 6.95 0.26
CA ASN A 2 6.02 7.35 -0.69
C ASN A 2 6.57 8.53 -1.48
N ASP A 3 6.71 8.36 -2.79
CA ASP A 3 7.29 9.39 -3.65
C ASP A 3 6.52 10.71 -3.48
N THR A 4 7.27 11.81 -3.53
CA THR A 4 6.69 13.14 -3.51
C THR A 4 6.16 13.47 -4.90
N ILE A 5 5.27 14.47 -5.01
CA ILE A 5 4.79 15.00 -6.31
C ILE A 5 5.96 15.38 -7.23
N VAL A 6 7.14 15.66 -6.66
CA VAL A 6 8.41 15.88 -7.36
C VAL A 6 8.78 14.71 -8.29
N GLY A 7 8.39 13.47 -7.98
CA GLY A 7 8.60 12.32 -8.87
C GLY A 7 7.83 12.42 -10.19
N VAL A 8 6.69 13.12 -10.21
CA VAL A 8 5.90 13.34 -11.43
C VAL A 8 6.56 14.37 -12.35
N GLU A 9 7.19 15.41 -11.80
CA GLU A 9 7.89 16.43 -12.59
C GLU A 9 9.11 15.86 -13.33
N ASN A 10 9.70 14.78 -12.81
CA ASN A 10 10.81 14.07 -13.44
C ASN A 10 10.37 12.90 -14.34
N SER A 11 9.06 12.74 -14.59
CA SER A 11 8.56 11.63 -15.40
C SER A 11 8.45 11.99 -16.89
N ASP A 12 8.98 11.13 -17.76
CA ASP A 12 8.88 11.30 -19.22
C ASP A 12 7.49 10.95 -19.77
N ALA A 13 6.72 10.15 -19.02
CA ALA A 13 5.38 9.73 -19.40
C ALA A 13 4.50 9.54 -18.16
N LEU A 14 3.25 10.01 -18.25
CA LEU A 14 2.23 9.83 -17.23
C LEU A 14 1.17 8.85 -17.71
N LEU A 15 1.05 7.71 -17.01
CA LEU A 15 -0.05 6.77 -17.21
C LEU A 15 -1.14 7.06 -16.20
N LEU A 16 -2.34 7.38 -16.69
CA LEU A 16 -3.49 7.62 -15.83
C LEU A 16 -4.04 6.29 -15.31
N ILE A 17 -3.65 5.97 -14.08
CA ILE A 17 -4.10 4.79 -13.38
C ILE A 17 -5.37 5.13 -12.61
N GLY A 18 -6.47 4.51 -13.03
CA GLY A 18 -7.73 4.55 -12.33
C GLY A 18 -7.75 3.44 -11.30
N THR A 19 -6.91 3.58 -10.27
CA THR A 19 -6.84 2.60 -9.18
C THR A 19 -8.23 2.49 -8.56
N ASN A 20 -8.92 1.44 -8.96
CA ASN A 20 -9.96 0.85 -8.17
C ASN A 20 -9.26 -0.24 -7.35
N PRO A 21 -8.64 0.09 -6.19
CA PRO A 21 -8.20 -0.95 -5.26
C PRO A 21 -9.39 -1.83 -4.87
N ARG A 22 -10.62 -1.42 -5.26
CA ARG A 22 -11.83 -2.19 -5.17
C ARG A 22 -12.09 -3.32 -6.18
N TYR A 23 -11.21 -3.63 -7.13
CA TYR A 23 -11.49 -4.71 -8.10
C TYR A 23 -10.49 -5.88 -8.02
N GLU A 24 -9.24 -5.62 -7.65
CA GLU A 24 -8.13 -6.43 -8.18
C GLU A 24 -6.93 -6.67 -7.25
N ALA A 25 -6.87 -6.01 -6.09
CA ALA A 25 -5.83 -6.29 -5.12
C ALA A 25 -6.39 -7.19 -4.01
N PRO A 26 -5.93 -8.45 -3.84
CA PRO A 26 -6.09 -9.12 -2.56
C PRO A 26 -5.36 -8.28 -1.51
N VAL A 27 -6.12 -7.50 -0.75
CA VAL A 27 -5.55 -6.66 0.30
C VAL A 27 -5.20 -7.58 1.46
N LEU A 28 -3.90 -7.81 1.65
CA LEU A 28 -3.38 -8.51 2.81
C LEU A 28 -3.25 -7.50 3.95
N ASN A 29 -4.32 -7.32 4.72
CA ASN A 29 -4.19 -6.75 6.05
C ASN A 29 -3.90 -7.89 7.04
N ALA A 30 -3.10 -7.61 8.08
CA ALA A 30 -2.69 -8.58 9.09
C ALA A 30 -3.86 -9.36 9.75
N ARG A 31 -5.10 -8.86 9.64
CA ARG A 31 -6.31 -9.51 10.18
C ARG A 31 -7.47 -9.64 9.20
N ILE A 32 -7.39 -9.03 8.01
CA ILE A 32 -8.53 -8.95 7.10
C ILE A 32 -8.07 -9.21 5.67
N ARG A 33 -8.38 -10.41 5.15
CA ARG A 33 -8.22 -10.78 3.74
C ARG A 33 -9.53 -10.59 3.03
N LYS A 34 -9.68 -9.47 2.33
CA LYS A 34 -10.92 -9.12 1.63
C LYS A 34 -10.64 -8.88 0.16
N THR A 35 -11.60 -9.32 -0.66
CA THR A 35 -11.81 -8.69 -1.95
C THR A 35 -12.68 -7.48 -1.74
N THR A 36 -12.54 -6.57 -2.66
CA THR A 36 -13.23 -5.31 -2.68
C THR A 36 -14.19 -5.29 -3.88
N LEU A 37 -15.18 -4.39 -3.89
CA LEU A 37 -16.20 -4.27 -4.96
C LEU A 37 -16.18 -2.87 -5.58
N PRO A 38 -16.40 -2.73 -6.91
CA PRO A 38 -16.41 -1.43 -7.56
C PRO A 38 -17.57 -0.60 -7.02
N ALA A 39 -17.33 0.70 -6.82
CA ALA A 39 -18.43 1.62 -6.54
C ALA A 39 -18.65 2.61 -7.68
N ILE A 40 -17.57 3.01 -8.36
CA ILE A 40 -17.61 3.96 -9.47
C ILE A 40 -16.68 3.47 -10.58
N THR A 41 -16.97 3.88 -11.80
CA THR A 41 -16.03 3.74 -12.92
C THR A 41 -14.89 4.74 -12.77
N PRO A 42 -13.67 4.40 -13.21
CA PRO A 42 -12.56 5.35 -13.25
C PRO A 42 -12.93 6.62 -14.02
N PRO A 43 -12.50 7.80 -13.56
CA PRO A 43 -12.79 9.06 -14.24
C PRO A 43 -11.98 9.20 -15.53
N GLY A 44 -12.61 9.77 -16.56
CA GLY A 44 -11.95 10.10 -17.83
C GLY A 44 -11.44 8.86 -18.58
N GLU A 45 -10.20 8.94 -19.07
CA GLU A 45 -9.54 7.85 -19.80
C GLU A 45 -8.72 6.91 -18.91
N ALA A 46 -8.84 7.06 -17.59
CA ALA A 46 -8.11 6.20 -16.67
C ALA A 46 -8.47 4.72 -16.90
N ARG A 47 -7.45 3.87 -16.86
CA ARG A 47 -7.58 2.42 -17.02
C ARG A 47 -7.15 1.71 -15.74
N VAL A 48 -7.49 0.43 -15.73
CA VAL A 48 -7.22 -0.49 -14.64
C VAL A 48 -5.76 -0.93 -14.66
N ASP A 49 -5.10 -0.98 -13.50
CA ASP A 49 -3.65 -1.18 -13.33
C ASP A 49 -3.09 -2.38 -14.12
N TRP A 50 -3.62 -3.59 -13.89
CA TRP A 50 -3.09 -4.78 -14.57
C TRP A 50 -3.33 -4.75 -16.08
N LYS A 51 -4.39 -4.07 -16.54
CA LYS A 51 -4.66 -3.88 -17.97
C LYS A 51 -3.64 -2.95 -18.60
N ILE A 52 -3.22 -1.91 -17.87
CA ILE A 52 -2.14 -1.01 -18.32
C ILE A 52 -0.83 -1.81 -18.43
N ILE A 53 -0.47 -2.58 -17.41
CA ILE A 53 0.76 -3.40 -17.42
C ILE A 53 0.69 -4.44 -18.55
N ARG A 54 -0.46 -5.09 -18.73
CA ARG A 54 -0.70 -6.06 -19.81
C ARG A 54 -0.58 -5.41 -21.20
N ALA A 55 -1.12 -4.22 -21.39
CA ALA A 55 -1.01 -3.49 -22.65
C ALA A 55 0.45 -3.07 -22.94
N ILE A 56 1.17 -2.57 -21.94
CA ILE A 56 2.60 -2.22 -22.06
C ILE A 56 3.42 -3.46 -22.42
N SER A 57 3.13 -4.61 -21.81
CA SER A 57 3.84 -5.86 -22.09
C SER A 57 3.70 -6.31 -23.55
N GLU A 58 2.55 -6.05 -24.17
CA GLU A 58 2.30 -6.32 -25.58
C GLU A 58 3.07 -5.37 -26.49
N VAL A 59 3.04 -4.07 -26.18
CA VAL A 59 3.82 -3.06 -26.93
C VAL A 59 5.32 -3.33 -26.82
N ALA A 60 5.79 -3.82 -25.66
CA ALA A 60 7.18 -4.19 -25.43
C ALA A 60 7.59 -5.54 -26.07
N GLY A 61 6.69 -6.24 -26.77
CA GLY A 61 6.95 -7.54 -27.40
C GLY A 61 7.11 -8.72 -26.41
N LYS A 62 6.76 -8.52 -25.13
CA LYS A 62 6.81 -9.54 -24.07
C LYS A 62 5.41 -9.73 -23.47
N THR A 63 4.49 -10.21 -24.30
CA THR A 63 3.08 -10.38 -23.93
C THR A 63 2.91 -11.30 -22.72
N LEU A 64 2.27 -10.78 -21.67
CA LEU A 64 1.89 -11.59 -20.51
C LEU A 64 0.76 -12.57 -20.88
N PRO A 65 0.75 -13.82 -20.34
CA PRO A 65 -0.16 -14.88 -20.74
C PRO A 65 -1.53 -14.79 -20.04
N TYR A 66 -2.10 -13.59 -19.93
CA TYR A 66 -3.43 -13.37 -19.37
C TYR A 66 -4.08 -12.12 -19.97
N ASP A 67 -5.35 -12.27 -20.35
CA ASP A 67 -6.16 -11.20 -20.97
C ASP A 67 -7.42 -10.89 -20.15
N ASP A 68 -7.84 -11.81 -19.28
CA ASP A 68 -9.00 -11.65 -18.40
C ASP A 68 -8.63 -11.76 -16.92
N LEU A 69 -9.46 -11.16 -16.07
CA LEU A 69 -9.32 -11.17 -14.63
C LEU A 69 -9.30 -12.60 -14.05
N LYS A 70 -10.05 -13.53 -14.65
CA LYS A 70 -10.03 -14.95 -14.22
C LYS A 70 -8.68 -15.59 -14.45
N GLN A 71 -8.05 -15.32 -15.60
CA GLN A 71 -6.72 -15.84 -15.93
C GLN A 71 -5.66 -15.20 -15.05
N LEU A 72 -5.76 -13.89 -14.79
CA LEU A 72 -4.88 -13.21 -13.84
C LEU A 72 -4.99 -13.83 -12.44
N ARG A 73 -6.21 -14.10 -11.97
CA ARG A 73 -6.42 -14.78 -10.68
C ARG A 73 -5.84 -16.20 -10.70
N HIS A 74 -6.01 -16.95 -11.77
CA HIS A 74 -5.37 -18.26 -11.91
C HIS A 74 -3.85 -18.14 -11.76
N ARG A 75 -3.23 -17.16 -12.43
CA ARG A 75 -1.80 -16.89 -12.30
C ARG A 75 -1.39 -16.49 -10.88
N ILE A 76 -2.20 -15.69 -10.19
CA ILE A 76 -2.00 -15.38 -8.77
C ILE A 76 -2.05 -16.66 -7.92
N SER A 77 -2.97 -17.57 -8.22
CA SER A 77 -3.09 -18.85 -7.52
C SER A 77 -1.84 -19.72 -7.66
N GLU A 78 -1.25 -19.75 -8.85
CA GLU A 78 -0.03 -20.51 -9.13
C GLU A 78 1.17 -19.98 -8.33
N VAL A 79 1.28 -18.65 -8.21
CA VAL A 79 2.38 -18.00 -7.48
C VAL A 79 2.16 -18.07 -5.97
N ALA A 80 0.95 -17.76 -5.52
CA ALA A 80 0.60 -17.62 -4.11
C ALA A 80 -0.89 -17.95 -3.89
N PRO A 81 -1.24 -19.23 -3.65
CA PRO A 81 -2.64 -19.66 -3.56
C PRO A 81 -3.40 -19.02 -2.39
N HIS A 82 -2.69 -18.61 -1.34
CA HIS A 82 -3.29 -17.95 -0.17
C HIS A 82 -3.85 -16.56 -0.47
N LEU A 83 -3.49 -15.93 -1.60
CA LEU A 83 -4.04 -14.63 -2.00
C LEU A 83 -5.49 -14.71 -2.51
N LEU A 84 -5.94 -15.88 -2.96
CA LEU A 84 -7.33 -16.11 -3.40
C LEU A 84 -8.22 -16.72 -2.32
N ARG A 85 -7.65 -17.24 -1.23
CA ARG A 85 -8.39 -17.75 -0.07
C ARG A 85 -8.87 -16.58 0.79
N LEU A 86 -9.99 -16.00 0.39
CA LEU A 86 -10.60 -14.86 1.06
C LEU A 86 -11.30 -15.29 2.34
N GLY A 87 -11.17 -14.49 3.40
CA GLY A 87 -11.78 -14.78 4.71
C GLY A 87 -10.98 -15.75 5.59
N ASP A 88 -10.18 -16.63 5.01
CA ASP A 88 -9.42 -17.63 5.76
C ASP A 88 -7.98 -17.18 6.06
N VAL A 89 -7.59 -17.31 7.33
CA VAL A 89 -6.22 -17.07 7.78
C VAL A 89 -5.44 -18.38 7.72
N GLU A 90 -4.56 -18.47 6.74
CA GLU A 90 -3.64 -19.61 6.60
C GLU A 90 -2.46 -19.46 7.57
N PRO A 91 -2.19 -20.45 8.44
CA PRO A 91 -1.03 -20.42 9.32
C PRO A 91 0.27 -20.59 8.52
N SER A 92 1.32 -19.90 8.94
CA SER A 92 2.67 -20.08 8.39
C SER A 92 3.43 -21.16 9.16
N SER A 93 3.75 -22.28 8.51
CA SER A 93 4.41 -23.43 9.17
C SER A 93 5.90 -23.20 9.46
N TYR A 94 6.64 -22.54 8.56
CA TYR A 94 8.11 -22.49 8.59
C TYR A 94 8.72 -21.28 9.31
N LEU A 95 8.08 -20.82 10.39
CA LEU A 95 8.57 -19.66 11.14
C LEU A 95 9.94 -19.90 11.78
N LYS A 96 10.18 -21.10 12.33
CA LYS A 96 11.45 -21.45 13.00
C LYS A 96 12.62 -21.49 12.01
N GLN A 97 12.44 -22.16 10.88
CA GLN A 97 13.47 -22.26 9.84
C GLN A 97 13.77 -20.89 9.21
N GLY A 98 12.75 -20.05 9.00
CA GLY A 98 12.94 -18.68 8.52
C GLY A 98 13.75 -17.83 9.49
N LEU A 99 13.52 -17.98 10.79
CA LEU A 99 14.27 -17.27 11.84
C LEU A 99 15.73 -17.78 11.92
N GLU A 100 15.96 -19.08 11.80
CA GLU A 100 17.30 -19.67 11.78
C GLU A 100 18.13 -19.16 10.60
N LEU A 101 17.55 -19.10 9.39
CA LEU A 101 18.19 -18.56 8.19
C LEU A 101 18.41 -17.03 8.26
N ALA A 102 17.48 -16.32 8.89
CA ALA A 102 17.65 -14.88 9.14
C ALA A 102 18.84 -14.64 10.07
N ASN A 103 18.96 -15.41 11.15
CA ASN A 103 20.05 -15.29 12.12
C ASN A 103 21.41 -15.64 11.53
N SER A 104 21.50 -16.57 10.58
CA SER A 104 22.78 -16.90 9.93
C SER A 104 23.33 -15.78 9.04
N THR A 105 22.46 -14.87 8.59
CA THR A 105 22.80 -13.80 7.62
C THR A 105 22.94 -12.43 8.28
N SER A 106 22.37 -12.25 9.49
CA SER A 106 22.24 -10.95 10.15
C SER A 106 23.39 -10.68 11.13
N GLY A 107 24.26 -9.70 10.84
CA GLY A 107 25.14 -9.10 11.85
C GLY A 107 24.39 -8.07 12.72
N PRO A 108 24.97 -7.61 13.84
CA PRO A 108 24.38 -6.54 14.63
C PRO A 108 24.35 -5.26 13.77
N VAL A 109 23.14 -4.80 13.45
CA VAL A 109 22.95 -3.52 12.74
C VAL A 109 22.50 -2.50 13.78
N ASP A 110 23.36 -1.54 14.07
CA ASP A 110 23.02 -0.39 14.91
C ASP A 110 22.17 0.59 14.07
N VAL A 111 20.86 0.34 14.01
CA VAL A 111 19.90 1.20 13.33
C VAL A 111 18.99 1.82 14.37
N ASP A 112 18.78 3.13 14.26
CA ASP A 112 17.74 3.82 15.01
C ASP A 112 16.36 3.21 14.67
N VAL A 113 15.78 2.47 15.62
CA VAL A 113 14.46 1.83 15.50
C VAL A 113 13.33 2.82 15.82
N THR A 114 13.62 4.10 16.01
CA THR A 114 12.54 5.05 16.32
C THR A 114 11.55 5.16 15.14
N PRO A 115 10.23 5.06 15.42
CA PRO A 115 9.24 5.14 14.36
C PRO A 115 9.28 6.53 13.73
N LYS A 116 9.21 6.57 12.39
CA LYS A 116 9.26 7.82 11.64
C LYS A 116 8.07 8.74 11.91
N GLN A 117 6.92 8.16 12.28
CA GLN A 117 5.71 8.91 12.61
C GLN A 117 5.51 8.92 14.12
N LYS A 118 5.87 10.04 14.75
CA LYS A 118 5.70 10.26 16.21
C LYS A 118 4.53 11.18 16.52
N VAL A 119 4.15 12.02 15.55
CA VAL A 119 3.20 13.12 15.74
C VAL A 119 1.89 12.79 15.05
N LEU A 120 0.77 13.13 15.70
CA LEU A 120 -0.58 12.96 15.15
C LEU A 120 -0.75 13.69 13.80
N ALA A 121 -0.13 14.86 13.64
CA ALA A 121 -0.12 15.60 12.38
C ALA A 121 0.44 14.80 11.18
N ASP A 122 1.40 13.89 11.43
CA ASP A 122 2.02 13.05 10.38
C ASP A 122 1.13 11.88 9.96
N PHE A 123 0.16 11.50 10.80
CA PHE A 123 -0.80 10.44 10.48
C PHE A 123 -1.79 10.85 9.38
N TYR A 124 -2.16 12.13 9.30
CA TYR A 124 -3.18 12.59 8.35
C TYR A 124 -2.68 12.68 6.90
N ILE A 125 -1.37 12.70 6.66
CA ILE A 125 -0.80 12.78 5.31
C ILE A 125 0.22 11.64 5.13
N THR A 126 -0.27 10.48 4.68
CA THR A 126 0.57 9.29 4.48
C THR A 126 0.71 8.92 3.02
N ASN A 127 -0.37 8.94 2.24
CA ASN A 127 -0.43 8.51 0.86
C ASN A 127 -0.86 9.64 -0.09
N VAL A 128 -0.85 9.39 -1.40
CA VAL A 128 -1.22 10.39 -2.42
C VAL A 128 -2.68 10.85 -2.30
N ILE A 129 -3.58 9.97 -1.87
CA ILE A 129 -5.01 10.28 -1.70
C ILE A 129 -5.21 11.26 -0.54
N SER A 130 -4.65 10.95 0.63
CA SER A 130 -4.71 11.81 1.82
C SER A 130 -4.02 13.15 1.58
N ARG A 131 -2.93 13.18 0.81
CA ARG A 131 -2.22 14.42 0.45
C ARG A 131 -3.06 15.36 -0.42
N ASN A 132 -3.87 14.82 -1.34
CA ASN A 132 -4.76 15.60 -2.20
C ASN A 132 -6.13 15.89 -1.57
N SER A 133 -6.39 15.40 -0.35
CA SER A 133 -7.65 15.65 0.35
C SER A 133 -7.60 16.96 1.14
N THR A 134 -8.52 17.88 0.85
CA THR A 134 -8.67 19.13 1.59
C THR A 134 -9.03 18.89 3.06
N ASN A 135 -9.87 17.90 3.34
CA ASN A 135 -10.30 17.54 4.70
C ASN A 135 -9.12 17.02 5.52
N MET A 136 -8.26 16.17 4.94
CA MET A 136 -7.06 15.69 5.64
C MET A 136 -6.04 16.81 5.87
N ALA A 137 -5.91 17.76 4.93
CA ALA A 137 -5.08 18.94 5.12
C ALA A 137 -5.59 19.83 6.27
N GLN A 138 -6.91 20.00 6.39
CA GLN A 138 -7.53 20.69 7.53
C GLN A 138 -7.32 19.94 8.85
N ALA A 139 -7.49 18.61 8.85
CA ALA A 139 -7.24 17.77 10.02
C ALA A 139 -5.78 17.88 10.50
N LYS A 140 -4.81 17.89 9.57
CA LYS A 140 -3.41 18.13 9.90
C LYS A 140 -3.19 19.50 10.55
N LYS A 141 -3.76 20.56 9.99
CA LYS A 141 -3.66 21.92 10.57
C LYS A 141 -4.28 21.99 11.97
N ALA A 142 -5.43 21.35 12.16
CA ALA A 142 -6.08 21.26 13.46
C ALA A 142 -5.20 20.49 14.47
N ALA A 143 -4.59 19.38 14.06
CA ALA A 143 -3.69 18.59 14.92
C ALA A 143 -2.44 19.38 15.33
N ILE A 144 -1.86 20.18 14.44
CA ILE A 144 -0.73 21.07 14.76
C ILE A 144 -1.16 22.14 15.76
N LYS A 145 -2.31 22.78 15.52
CA LYS A 145 -2.86 23.80 16.43
C LYS A 145 -3.16 23.24 17.83
N ASP A 146 -3.63 22.00 17.90
CA ASP A 146 -3.88 21.32 19.17
C ASP A 146 -2.58 21.11 19.94
N MET A 147 -1.48 20.73 19.27
CA MET A 147 -0.17 20.60 19.92
C MET A 147 0.38 21.91 20.50
N GLU A 148 -0.04 23.06 19.97
CA GLU A 148 0.36 24.38 20.47
C GLU A 148 -0.45 24.82 21.70
N ASN A 149 -1.54 24.12 22.03
CA ASN A 149 -2.45 24.51 23.10
C ASN A 149 -1.83 24.19 24.48
N PRO A 150 -1.69 25.17 25.40
CA PRO A 150 -1.03 24.99 26.70
C PRO A 150 -1.68 23.96 27.63
N TYR A 151 -2.93 23.57 27.35
CA TYR A 151 -3.73 22.64 28.16
C TYR A 151 -3.76 21.22 27.61
N VAL A 152 -3.07 20.95 26.50
CA VAL A 152 -3.04 19.61 25.93
C VAL A 152 -2.12 18.74 26.77
N GLU A 153 -2.69 17.65 27.31
CA GLU A 153 -1.90 16.60 27.95
C GLU A 153 -0.80 16.17 26.97
N THR A 154 0.45 16.10 27.44
CA THR A 154 1.57 15.59 26.64
C THR A 154 1.08 14.36 25.88
N PRO A 155 1.18 14.35 24.53
CA PRO A 155 0.62 13.28 23.74
C PRO A 155 1.14 11.99 24.34
N ARG A 156 0.23 11.09 24.75
CA ARG A 156 0.62 9.75 25.17
C ARG A 156 1.38 9.18 24.00
N LEU A 157 2.70 9.24 24.07
CA LEU A 157 3.58 8.47 23.20
C LEU A 157 3.06 7.06 23.40
N HIS A 158 2.34 6.55 22.41
CA HIS A 158 1.88 5.17 22.42
C HIS A 158 3.15 4.33 22.28
N LEU A 159 3.85 4.17 23.41
CA LEU A 159 4.91 3.22 23.67
C LEU A 159 4.25 1.85 23.66
N HIS A 160 3.91 1.38 22.48
CA HIS A 160 3.60 -0.02 22.27
C HIS A 160 4.83 -0.65 21.64
N ALA A 161 5.52 -1.41 22.50
CA ALA A 161 6.48 -2.46 22.17
C ALA A 161 5.89 -3.50 21.21
#